data_AF-W1YA20-F1
#
_entry.id   AF-W1YA20-F1
#
_cell.length_a   1.000
_cell.length_b   1.000
_cell.length_c   1.000
_cell.angle_alpha   90.00
_cell.angle_beta   90.00
_cell.angle_gamma   90.00
#
_symmetry.space_group_name_H-M   'P 1'
#
loop_
_entity.id
_entity.type
_entity.pdbx_description
1 polymer ?
#
loop_
_entity_poly.entity_id
_entity_poly.type
_entity_poly.pdbx_seq_one_letter_code
_entity_poly.pdbx_strand_id
1 'polypeptide(L)'
;QDREGQIQIYVRKDAVGEENYEIFKKADLGDFLGVEGEIMRTDMGELSIKATHITHLSKALRPLPEKFHGLSDVETIYRKRYLDLIS
;
A
#
# COMPACT_ATOMS: atom_id res chain seq x y z
N GLN A 1 3.37 -3.40 0.56
CA GLN A 1 4.24 -4.04 1.56
C GLN A 1 3.34 -4.86 2.47
N ASP A 2 3.77 -6.06 2.81
CA ASP A 2 3.16 -6.88 3.84
C ASP A 2 4.22 -7.21 4.92
N ARG A 3 3.97 -8.26 5.70
CA ARG A 3 4.87 -8.68 6.78
C ARG A 3 6.21 -9.24 6.25
N GLU A 4 6.22 -9.85 5.08
CA GLU A 4 7.38 -10.58 4.55
C GLU A 4 8.18 -9.76 3.55
N GLY A 5 7.55 -8.79 2.89
CA GLY A 5 8.29 -7.89 2.03
C GLY A 5 7.46 -6.87 1.27
N GLN A 6 8.04 -6.41 0.17
CA GLN A 6 7.48 -5.42 -0.72
C GLN A 6 7.34 -6.00 -2.12
N ILE A 7 6.16 -5.81 -2.71
CA ILE A 7 5.88 -6.14 -4.10
C ILE A 7 5.19 -4.95 -4.77
N GLN A 8 5.47 -4.76 -6.05
CA GLN A 8 4.81 -3.74 -6.85
C GLN A 8 3.41 -4.23 -7.27
N ILE A 9 2.44 -3.32 -7.29
CA ILE A 9 1.11 -3.57 -7.81
C ILE A 9 0.94 -2.78 -9.11
N TYR A 10 0.57 -3.48 -10.18
CA TYR A 10 0.28 -2.90 -11.48
C TYR A 10 -1.25 -2.87 -11.69
N VAL A 11 -1.82 -1.66 -11.71
CA VAL A 11 -3.27 -1.45 -11.82
C VAL A 11 -3.60 -0.83 -13.17
N ARG A 12 -4.54 -1.45 -13.87
CA ARG A 12 -5.07 -1.00 -15.16
C ARG A 12 -6.59 -0.93 -15.12
N LYS A 13 -7.16 0.20 -15.52
CA LYS A 13 -8.62 0.43 -15.49
C LYS A 13 -9.41 -0.62 -16.27
N ASP A 14 -8.91 -1.04 -17.43
CA ASP A 14 -9.52 -2.07 -18.27
C ASP A 14 -9.43 -3.48 -17.68
N ALA A 15 -8.52 -3.72 -16.73
CA ALA A 15 -8.38 -5.00 -16.05
C ALA A 15 -9.25 -5.10 -14.78
N VAL A 16 -9.28 -4.05 -13.96
CA VAL A 16 -10.02 -4.06 -12.67
C VAL A 16 -11.46 -3.57 -12.77
N GLY A 17 -11.82 -2.89 -13.86
CA GLY A 17 -13.12 -2.25 -14.05
C GLY A 17 -13.23 -0.87 -13.40
N GLU A 18 -14.29 -0.12 -13.74
CA GLU A 18 -14.50 1.27 -13.30
C GLU A 18 -14.54 1.41 -11.78
N GLU A 19 -15.34 0.58 -11.10
CA GLU A 19 -15.59 0.67 -9.66
C GLU A 19 -14.30 0.48 -8.85
N ASN A 20 -13.56 -0.61 -9.10
CA ASN A 20 -12.30 -0.88 -8.41
C ASN A 20 -11.24 0.17 -8.75
N TYR A 21 -11.24 0.69 -9.98
CA TYR A 21 -10.30 1.73 -10.38
C TYR A 21 -10.55 3.05 -9.65
N GLU A 22 -11.82 3.40 -9.42
CA GLU A 22 -12.19 4.59 -8.64
C GLU A 22 -11.91 4.40 -7.14
N ILE A 23 -12.02 3.18 -6.60
CA ILE A 23 -11.54 2.85 -5.25
C ILE A 23 -10.02 3.06 -5.16
N PHE A 24 -9.27 2.50 -6.11
CA PHE A 24 -7.82 2.63 -6.16
C PHE A 24 -7.36 4.09 -6.24
N LYS A 25 -8.03 4.93 -7.05
CA LYS A 25 -7.74 6.36 -7.14
C LYS A 25 -7.95 7.15 -5.84
N LYS A 26 -8.81 6.65 -4.95
CA LYS A 26 -9.11 7.26 -3.65
C LYS A 26 -8.22 6.73 -2.52
N ALA A 27 -7.34 5.77 -2.83
CA ALA A 27 -6.42 5.22 -1.84
C ALA A 27 -5.34 6.24 -1.50
N ASP A 28 -5.13 6.40 -0.20
CA ASP A 28 -4.13 7.31 0.35
C ASP A 28 -2.91 6.52 0.87
N LEU A 29 -1.78 7.19 1.07
CA LEU A 29 -0.60 6.57 1.64
C LEU A 29 -0.90 6.08 3.07
N GLY A 30 -0.66 4.79 3.33
CA GLY A 30 -0.95 4.14 4.61
C GLY A 30 -2.29 3.40 4.64
N ASP A 31 -3.11 3.50 3.59
CA ASP A 31 -4.28 2.66 3.43
C ASP A 31 -3.90 1.18 3.28
N PHE A 32 -4.77 0.32 3.80
CA PHE A 32 -4.66 -1.11 3.61
C PHE A 32 -5.54 -1.54 2.43
N LEU A 33 -4.90 -2.12 1.42
CA LEU A 33 -5.54 -2.63 0.21
C LEU A 33 -5.36 -4.14 0.12
N GLY A 34 -6.43 -4.85 -0.20
CA GLY A 34 -6.40 -6.21 -0.71
C GLY A 34 -6.28 -6.17 -2.23
N VAL A 35 -5.39 -7.00 -2.78
CA VAL A 35 -5.16 -7.07 -4.23
C VAL A 35 -5.17 -8.53 -4.66
N GLU A 36 -5.93 -8.82 -5.70
CA GLU A 36 -5.95 -10.12 -6.35
C GLU A 36 -5.56 -9.96 -7.81
N GLY A 37 -4.83 -10.93 -8.36
CA GLY A 37 -4.37 -10.87 -9.73
C GLY A 37 -3.27 -11.87 -10.04
N GLU A 38 -2.61 -11.64 -11.18
CA GLU A 38 -1.55 -12.53 -11.70
C GLU A 38 -0.17 -11.95 -11.43
N ILE A 39 0.80 -12.83 -11.15
CA ILE A 39 2.21 -12.44 -11.03
C ILE A 39 2.79 -12.16 -12.42
N MET A 40 3.47 -11.04 -12.59
CA MET A 40 4.17 -10.66 -13.82
C MET A 40 5.52 -10.00 -13.53
N ARG A 41 6.39 -9.94 -14.54
CA ARG A 41 7.51 -8.98 -14.58
C ARG A 41 7.17 -7.84 -15.52
N THR A 42 7.47 -6.62 -15.11
CA THR A 42 7.37 -5.44 -15.99
C THR A 42 8.52 -5.42 -17.00
N ASP A 43 8.43 -4.57 -18.02
CA ASP A 43 9.49 -4.39 -19.02
C ASP A 43 10.81 -3.89 -18.38
N MET A 44 10.72 -3.18 -17.26
CA MET A 44 11.85 -2.76 -16.43
C MET A 44 12.40 -3.89 -15.54
N GLY A 45 11.80 -5.08 -15.61
CA GLY A 45 12.22 -6.26 -14.87
C GLY A 45 11.69 -6.37 -13.44
N GLU A 46 10.81 -5.48 -12.99
CA GLU A 46 10.32 -5.49 -11.61
C GLU A 46 9.20 -6.53 -11.42
N LEU A 47 9.28 -7.33 -10.34
CA LEU A 47 8.25 -8.32 -10.00
C LEU A 47 6.99 -7.60 -9.49
N SER A 48 5.87 -7.83 -10.16
CA SER A 48 4.61 -7.13 -9.93
C SER A 48 3.42 -8.08 -9.87
N ILE A 49 2.35 -7.65 -9.22
CA ILE A 49 1.02 -8.24 -9.36
C ILE A 49 0.20 -7.39 -10.32
N LYS A 50 -0.26 -7.98 -11.42
CA LYS A 50 -1.24 -7.39 -12.33
C LYS A 50 -2.63 -7.54 -11.71
N ALA A 51 -3.15 -6.46 -11.13
CA ALA A 51 -4.41 -6.49 -10.40
C ALA A 51 -5.60 -6.78 -11.34
N THR A 52 -6.44 -7.74 -10.94
CA THR A 52 -7.77 -8.01 -11.52
C THR A 52 -8.88 -7.59 -10.56
N HIS A 53 -8.60 -7.55 -9.26
CA HIS A 53 -9.53 -7.04 -8.25
C HIS A 53 -8.77 -6.27 -7.17
N ILE A 54 -9.41 -5.23 -6.64
CA ILE A 54 -8.87 -4.40 -5.55
C ILE A 54 -9.98 -4.19 -4.53
N THR A 55 -9.65 -4.43 -3.26
CA THR A 55 -10.56 -4.20 -2.14
C THR A 55 -9.93 -3.21 -1.17
N HIS A 56 -10.64 -2.14 -0.81
CA HIS A 56 -10.20 -1.25 0.26
C HIS A 56 -10.55 -1.88 1.61
N LEU A 57 -9.52 -2.29 2.35
CA LEU A 57 -9.70 -3.00 3.62
C LEU A 57 -9.81 -2.02 4.79
N SER A 58 -8.99 -0.98 4.80
CA SER A 58 -9.00 0.03 5.84
C SER A 58 -8.37 1.34 5.40
N LYS A 59 -9.01 2.46 5.77
CA LYS A 59 -8.50 3.81 5.50
C LYS A 59 -7.59 4.31 6.62
N ALA A 60 -6.41 4.82 6.26
CA ALA A 60 -5.56 5.60 7.15
C ALA A 60 -6.11 7.03 7.27
N LEU A 61 -6.87 7.28 8.33
CA LEU A 61 -7.45 8.60 8.61
C LEU A 61 -6.42 9.63 9.12
N ARG A 62 -5.22 9.18 9.47
CA ARG A 62 -4.12 10.04 9.94
C ARG A 62 -2.95 9.87 8.98
N PRO A 63 -2.27 10.97 8.60
CA PRO A 63 -1.10 10.88 7.74
C PRO A 63 -0.03 10.04 8.44
N LEU A 64 0.65 9.20 7.67
CA LEU A 64 1.85 8.53 8.16
C LEU A 64 2.94 9.58 8.45
N PRO A 65 3.67 9.44 9.57
CA PRO A 65 4.81 10.31 9.85
C PRO A 65 5.88 10.14 8.76
N GLU A 66 6.59 11.20 8.41
CA GLU A 66 7.72 11.11 7.49
C GLU A 66 8.77 10.13 8.04
N LYS A 67 9.17 9.14 7.23
CA LYS A 67 10.11 8.06 7.61
C LYS A 67 11.44 8.58 8.19
N PHE A 68 11.88 9.78 7.81
CA PHE A 68 13.20 10.31 8.18
C PHE A 68 13.19 11.31 9.34
N HIS A 69 12.12 12.11 9.48
CA HIS A 69 12.08 13.20 10.47
C HIS A 69 11.03 13.02 11.56
N GLY A 70 10.01 12.18 11.35
CA GLY A 70 8.84 12.09 12.23
C GLY A 70 8.93 11.08 13.39
N LEU A 71 9.89 10.16 13.36
CA LEU A 71 10.00 9.02 14.29
C LEU A 71 11.40 8.87 14.89
N SER A 72 12.11 9.98 15.16
CA SER A 72 13.42 9.93 15.83
C SER A 72 13.33 9.96 17.37
N ASP A 73 12.22 10.46 17.91
CA ASP A 73 12.00 10.53 19.36
C ASP A 73 11.60 9.18 19.96
N VAL A 74 12.43 8.66 20.85
CA VAL A 74 12.29 7.35 21.49
C VAL A 74 11.01 7.25 22.32
N GLU A 75 10.62 8.33 23.00
CA GLU A 75 9.37 8.34 23.78
C GLU A 75 8.15 8.19 22.85
N THR A 76 8.15 8.91 21.73
CA THR A 76 7.10 8.83 20.72
C THR A 76 7.01 7.43 20.10
N ILE A 77 8.14 6.78 19.79
CA ILE A 77 8.17 5.39 19.31
C ILE A 77 7.52 4.45 20.32
N TYR A 78 7.86 4.57 21.62
CA TYR A 78 7.28 3.71 22.65
C TYR A 78 5.77 3.96 22.85
N ARG A 79 5.33 5.22 22.77
CA ARG A 79 3.91 5.58 22.91
C ARG A 79 3.07 5.24 21.67
N LYS A 80 3.68 5.23 20.49
CA LYS A 80 3.01 4.97 19.20
C LYS A 80 3.71 3.86 18.43
N ARG A 81 3.93 2.71 19.10
CA ARG A 81 4.62 1.55 18.53
C ARG A 81 4.05 1.08 17.19
N TYR A 82 2.75 1.26 16.96
CA TYR A 82 2.11 0.92 15.68
C TYR A 82 2.69 1.73 14.49
N LEU A 83 3.17 2.95 14.70
CA LEU A 83 3.82 3.74 13.63
C LEU A 83 5.22 3.22 13.31
N ASP A 84 5.93 2.76 14.32
CA ASP A 84 7.25 2.12 14.19
C ASP A 84 7.16 0.77 13.46
N LEU A 85 6.11 -0.02 13.73
CA LEU A 85 5.90 -1.33 13.09
C LEU A 85 5.40 -1.27 11.64
N ILE A 86 4.83 -0.14 11.20
CA ILE A 86 4.31 0.04 9.83
C ILE A 86 5.37 0.63 8.89
N SER A 87 6.38 1.31 9.45
CA SER A 87 7.39 2.05 8.69
C SER A 87 8.40 1.17 7.95
#